data_AF-A0A024P8H6-F1
#
_entry.id   AF-A0A024P8H6-F1
#
_cell.length_a   1.000
_cell.length_b   1.000
_cell.length_c   1.000
_cell.angle_alpha   90.00
_cell.angle_beta   90.00
_cell.angle_gamma   90.00
#
_symmetry.space_group_name_H-M   'P 1'
#
loop_
_entity.id
_entity.type
_entity.pdbx_description
1 polymer ?
#
loop_
_entity_poly.entity_id
_entity_poly.type
_entity_poly.pdbx_seq_one_letter_code
_entity_poly.pdbx_strand_id
1 'polypeptide(L)' 'MFVGRVLFLLGMAFVIGSIVVLGMVPFSNGGGSYIPPLFALLNGFLAMGVGELVINENQRKNMDKSRS' A
#
# COMPACT_ATOMS: atom_id res chain seq x y z
N MET A 1 -2.64 16.38 -5.20
CA MET A 1 -1.92 16.05 -3.93
C MET A 1 -2.66 15.09 -2.99
N PHE A 2 -3.99 15.20 -2.78
CA PHE A 2 -4.70 14.38 -1.78
C PHE A 2 -4.78 12.88 -2.14
N VAL A 3 -5.17 12.57 -3.39
CA VAL A 3 -5.42 11.18 -3.84
C VAL A 3 -4.19 10.27 -3.69
N GLY A 4 -3.01 10.72 -4.15
CA GLY A 4 -1.78 9.92 -4.04
C GLY A 4 -1.34 9.66 -2.59
N ARG A 5 -1.48 10.67 -1.71
CA ARG A 5 -1.18 10.52 -0.28
C ARG A 5 -2.16 9.56 0.42
N VAL A 6 -3.44 9.65 0.08
CA VAL A 6 -4.47 8.75 0.61
C VAL A 6 -4.22 7.30 0.16
N LEU A 7 -3.93 7.07 -1.12
CA LEU A 7 -3.59 5.73 -1.63
C LEU A 7 -2.35 5.16 -0.94
N PHE A 8 -1.31 5.97 -0.77
CA PHE A 8 -0.09 5.55 -0.10
C PHE A 8 -0.34 5.17 1.37
N LEU A 9 -1.08 5.99 2.12
CA LEU A 9 -1.42 5.70 3.52
C LEU A 9 -2.32 4.47 3.65
N LEU A 10 -3.29 4.29 2.77
CA LEU A 10 -4.15 3.09 2.73
C LEU A 10 -3.33 1.83 2.39
N GLY A 11 -2.44 1.91 1.40
CA GLY A 11 -1.55 0.81 1.04
C GLY A 11 -0.65 0.41 2.22
N MET A 12 -0.07 1.40 2.89
CA MET A 12 0.77 1.17 4.08
C MET A 12 -0.01 0.51 5.22
N ALA A 13 -1.23 0.97 5.51
CA ALA A 13 -2.09 0.34 6.51
C ALA A 13 -2.43 -1.11 6.16
N PHE A 14 -2.67 -1.40 4.87
CA PHE A 14 -2.93 -2.75 4.37
C PHE A 14 -1.72 -3.67 4.51
N VAL A 15 -0.52 -3.19 4.20
CA VAL A 15 0.73 -3.95 4.37
C VAL A 15 0.95 -4.29 5.84
N ILE A 16 0.84 -3.30 6.74
CA ILE A 16 1.03 -3.50 8.18
C ILE A 16 0.01 -4.51 8.71
N GLY A 17 -1.27 -4.34 8.38
CA GLY A 17 -2.32 -5.26 8.79
C GLY A 17 -2.06 -6.69 8.29
N SER A 18 -1.63 -6.83 7.03
CA SER A 18 -1.33 -8.13 6.44
C SER A 18 -0.15 -8.82 7.11
N ILE A 19 0.91 -8.09 7.48
CA ILE A 19 2.07 -8.63 8.21
C ILE A 19 1.64 -9.15 9.58
N VAL A 20 0.83 -8.39 10.32
CA VAL A 20 0.33 -8.79 11.64
C VAL A 20 -0.51 -10.05 11.53
N VAL A 21 -1.43 -10.12 10.57
CA VAL A 21 -2.26 -11.30 10.32
C VAL A 21 -1.40 -12.50 9.96
N LEU A 22 -0.41 -12.34 9.08
CA LEU A 22 0.51 -13.41 8.67
C LEU A 22 1.32 -13.95 9.86
N GLY A 23 1.73 -13.07 10.78
CA GLY A 23 2.36 -13.45 12.04
C GLY A 23 1.42 -14.20 13.01
N MET A 24 0.11 -13.95 12.94
CA MET A 24 -0.89 -14.63 13.78
C MET A 24 -1.33 -16.00 13.23
N VAL A 25 -1.23 -16.24 11.92
CA VAL A 25 -1.60 -17.53 11.29
C VAL A 25 -0.98 -18.77 11.98
N PRO A 26 0.34 -18.82 12.27
CA PRO A 26 0.94 -20.01 12.91
C PRO A 26 0.48 -20.25 14.35
N PHE A 27 -0.06 -19.23 15.02
CA PHE A 27 -0.63 -19.35 16.37
C PHE A 27 -2.14 -19.61 16.35
N SER A 28 -2.77 -19.65 15.18
CA SER A 28 -4.19 -19.99 15.05
C SER A 28 -4.36 -21.52 15.03
N ASN A 29 -5.02 -22.07 16.05
CA ASN A 29 -5.30 -23.51 16.17
C ASN A 29 -6.26 -24.06 15.09
N GLY A 30 -6.66 -23.25 14.10
CA GLY A 30 -7.70 -23.56 13.13
C GLY A 30 -7.23 -23.83 11.70
N GLY A 31 -5.92 -24.03 11.45
CA GLY A 31 -5.43 -24.26 10.09
C GLY A 31 -5.60 -23.05 9.18
N GLY A 32 -5.27 -21.86 9.68
CA GLY A 32 -5.35 -20.61 8.91
C GLY A 32 -4.58 -20.70 7.60
N SER A 33 -5.21 -20.29 6.50
CA SER A 33 -4.57 -20.25 5.19
C SER A 33 -3.66 -19.03 5.08
N TYR A 34 -2.44 -19.23 4.59
CA TYR A 34 -1.49 -18.14 4.29
C TYR A 34 -1.85 -17.39 3.00
N ILE A 35 -2.78 -17.91 2.21
CA ILE A 35 -3.16 -17.35 0.91
C ILE A 35 -3.79 -15.95 1.06
N PRO A 36 -4.83 -15.73 1.89
CA PRO A 36 -5.45 -14.40 2.03
C PRO A 36 -4.50 -13.30 2.53
N PRO A 37 -3.65 -13.53 3.57
CA PRO A 37 -2.66 -12.53 4.01
C PRO A 37 -1.64 -12.18 2.92
N LEU A 38 -1.20 -13.16 2.12
CA LEU A 38 -0.26 -12.94 1.02
C LEU A 38 -0.85 -12.05 -0.08
N PHE A 39 -2.10 -12.31 -0.48
CA PHE A 39 -2.78 -11.47 -1.46
C PHE A 39 -3.08 -10.07 -0.91
N ALA A 40 -3.42 -9.94 0.37
CA ALA A 40 -3.62 -8.64 1.00
C ALA A 40 -2.30 -7.83 1.08
N LEU A 41 -1.17 -8.49 1.36
CA LEU A 41 0.16 -7.88 1.34
C LEU A 41 0.53 -7.37 -0.06
N LEU A 42 0.33 -8.20 -1.09
CA LEU A 42 0.55 -7.85 -2.50
C LEU A 42 -0.29 -6.65 -2.93
N ASN A 43 -1.58 -6.63 -2.57
CA ASN A 43 -2.46 -5.50 -2.84
C ASN A 43 -2.02 -4.23 -2.10
N GLY A 44 -1.57 -4.36 -0.85
CA GLY A 44 -1.01 -3.24 -0.09
C GLY A 44 0.22 -2.63 -0.76
N PHE A 45 1.15 -3.46 -1.24
CA PHE A 45 2.33 -2.99 -1.96
C PHE A 45 1.99 -2.32 -3.29
N LEU A 46 1.05 -2.89 -4.05
CA LEU A 46 0.57 -2.27 -5.29
C LEU A 46 -0.08 -0.91 -5.03
N ALA A 47 -0.95 -0.80 -4.02
CA ALA A 47 -1.59 0.47 -3.65
C ALA A 47 -0.57 1.52 -3.19
N MET A 48 0.46 1.10 -2.46
CA MET A 48 1.57 1.97 -2.03
C MET A 48 2.39 2.46 -3.24
N GLY A 49 2.76 1.57 -4.16
CA GLY A 49 3.51 1.92 -5.37
C GLY A 49 2.73 2.82 -6.33
N VAL A 50 1.43 2.56 -6.53
CA VAL A 50 0.57 3.46 -7.31
C VAL A 50 0.41 4.82 -6.63
N GLY A 51 0.29 4.85 -5.30
CA GLY A 51 0.25 6.08 -4.52
C GLY A 51 1.49 6.94 -4.72
N GLU A 52 2.68 6.34 -4.66
CA GLU A 52 3.96 7.02 -4.92
C GLU A 52 4.04 7.54 -6.37
N LEU A 53 3.62 6.75 -7.35
CA LEU A 53 3.65 7.12 -8.77
C LEU A 53 2.75 8.33 -9.04
N VAL A 54 1.56 8.38 -8.43
CA VAL A 54 0.64 9.53 -8.49
C VAL A 54 1.22 10.76 -7.79
N ILE A 55 1.92 10.59 -6.67
CA ILE A 55 2.60 11.70 -5.96
C ILE A 55 3.70 12.28 -6.86
N ASN A 56 4.54 11.43 -7.44
CA ASN A 56 5.66 11.84 -8.28
C ASN A 56 5.19 12.58 -9.54
N GLU A 57 4.17 12.05 -10.23
CA GLU A 57 3.57 12.70 -11.39
C GLU A 57 3.00 14.10 -11.04
N ASN A 58 2.34 14.23 -9.88
CA ASN A 58 1.83 15.51 -9.40
C ASN A 58 2.95 16.49 -9.04
N GLN A 59 4.07 16.02 -8.50
CA GLN A 59 5.24 16.87 -8.23
C GLN A 59 5.89 17.36 -9.52
N ARG A 60 6.06 16.47 -10.52
CA ARG A 60 6.64 16.81 -11.83
C ARG A 60 5.82 17.90 -12.54
N LYS A 61 4.49 17.75 -12.57
CA LYS A 61 3.59 18.77 -13.15
C LYS A 61 3.67 20.13 -12.47
N ASN A 62 3.86 20.17 -11.15
CA ASN A 62 4.03 21.44 -10.43
C ASN A 62 5.38 22.11 -10.72
N MET A 63 6.44 21.32 -10.93
CA MET A 63 7.75 21.86 -11.33
C MET A 63 7.74 22.45 -12.74
N ASP A 64 7.10 21.76 -13.69
CA ASP A 64 6.96 22.27 -15.07
C ASP A 64 6.15 23.58 -15.11
N LYS A 65 5.10 23.69 -14.29
CA LYS A 65 4.29 24.91 -14.18
C LYS A 65 5.04 26.10 -13.57
N SER A 66 6.07 25.86 -12.76
CA SER A 66 6.90 26.92 -12.16
C SER A 66 8.02 27.42 -13.08
N ARG A 67 8.26 26.75 -14.22
CA ARG A 67 9.26 27.13 -15.23
C ARG A 67 8.65 27.80 -16.47
N SER A 68 7.32 27.87 -16.55
CA SER A 68 6.57 28.62 -17.57
C SER A 68 6.14 29.97 -17.02
#